data_AF-K9MA06-F1
#
_entry.id   AF-K9MA06-F1
#
_cell.length_a   1.000
_cell.length_b   1.000
_cell.length_c   1.000
_cell.angle_alpha   90.00
_cell.angle_beta   90.00
_cell.angle_gamma   90.00
#
_symmetry.space_group_name_H-M   'P 1'
#
loop_
_entity.id
_entity.type
_entity.pdbx_description
1 polymer ?
#
loop_
_entity_poly.entity_id
_entity_poly.type
_entity_poly.pdbx_seq_one_letter_code
_entity_poly.pdbx_strand_id
1 'polypeptide(L)'
;GISVQSYNGDLLYEPWEIYCEKGKPFTSFNSYWKKCLDMSIESVMLPPPWRLMPITAAAEAIWACSIEELGLENEAEKPSNALLTRAWSPGWSNADKLLNEFIEKQLIDYAKNSKKVVGNSTSLLSPYLHFGEISVRHVFQCARMKQIIWARDKNSEGEESADLFLRGIGLREYSRYICFNFPFTHEQSLLSHLRFFPWDADVDKFKAWRQGRTGYPLVDAGMRELWATGWMHNRIRVIVSSFAVKFLLLPWKWGMKYFWDTLLDADLECDILGWQYISGSIPDGHELDRLDNPALQGAKYDPEGEYIRQWLPELARLPTEWIHHPWDAPLTVLKASGVELGTNYAKPIVDIDTARELLGKAISRTREAQIMIGASPDEIVADSLEALEANTIKEPGLCPSVSSNDQQVPSAVRYNGSKRLKPEEEEE
;
A
#
# COMPACT_ATOMS: atom_id res chain seq x y z
N GLY A 1 -29.82 -17.50 21.60
CA GLY A 1 -29.08 -18.51 22.37
C GLY A 1 -28.47 -19.56 21.47
N ILE A 2 -27.68 -19.14 20.46
CA ILE A 2 -26.83 -20.01 19.65
C ILE A 2 -25.39 -19.71 20.07
N SER A 3 -24.56 -20.75 20.22
CA SER A 3 -23.15 -20.59 20.57
C SER A 3 -22.34 -20.04 19.40
N VAL A 4 -21.45 -19.08 19.67
CA VAL A 4 -20.55 -18.47 18.68
C VAL A 4 -19.16 -18.29 19.30
N GLN A 5 -18.11 -18.50 18.51
CA GLN A 5 -16.72 -18.29 18.91
C GLN A 5 -15.90 -17.80 17.71
N SER A 6 -15.00 -16.85 17.93
CA SER A 6 -14.01 -16.36 16.96
C SER A 6 -12.60 -16.79 17.35
N TYR A 7 -11.68 -16.78 16.37
CA TYR A 7 -10.29 -17.20 16.55
C TYR A 7 -9.35 -16.30 15.74
N ASN A 8 -8.11 -16.15 16.22
CA ASN A 8 -7.03 -15.48 15.48
C ASN A 8 -6.60 -16.33 14.28
N GLY A 9 -7.01 -15.92 13.08
CA GLY A 9 -6.69 -16.60 11.83
C GLY A 9 -5.41 -16.09 11.16
N ASP A 10 -5.15 -14.79 11.27
CA ASP A 10 -4.30 -14.05 10.33
C ASP A 10 -3.27 -13.13 10.98
N LEU A 11 -3.14 -13.10 12.30
CA LEU A 11 -2.11 -12.34 13.03
C LEU A 11 -1.15 -13.26 13.79
N LEU A 12 0.06 -12.76 14.07
CA LEU A 12 1.00 -13.38 15.01
C LEU A 12 0.59 -13.10 16.45
N TYR A 13 0.21 -11.85 16.73
CA TYR A 13 -0.24 -11.38 18.03
C TYR A 13 -1.51 -10.54 17.86
N GLU A 14 -2.47 -10.72 18.76
CA GLU A 14 -3.66 -9.87 18.75
C GLU A 14 -3.27 -8.42 19.11
N PRO A 15 -3.92 -7.39 18.53
CA PRO A 15 -3.52 -6.00 18.74
C PRO A 15 -3.56 -5.52 20.19
N TRP A 16 -4.33 -6.20 21.06
CA TRP A 16 -4.44 -5.93 22.50
C TRP A 16 -3.47 -6.76 23.36
N GLU A 17 -2.54 -7.50 22.78
CA GLU A 17 -1.53 -8.24 23.54
C GLU A 17 -0.24 -7.42 23.72
N ILE A 18 -0.05 -6.37 22.92
CA ILE A 18 1.22 -5.63 22.81
C ILE A 18 1.07 -4.21 23.36
N TYR A 19 1.56 -3.98 24.57
CA TYR A 19 1.59 -2.66 25.21
C TYR A 19 2.96 -2.34 25.82
N CYS A 20 3.23 -1.05 26.00
CA CYS A 20 4.36 -0.62 26.81
C CYS A 20 4.14 -0.93 28.30
N GLU A 21 5.18 -0.81 29.12
CA GLU A 21 5.11 -1.05 30.57
C GLU A 21 4.06 -0.21 31.30
N LYS A 22 3.67 0.93 30.72
CA LYS A 22 2.64 1.84 31.26
C LYS A 22 1.22 1.48 30.78
N GLY A 23 1.04 0.38 30.05
CA GLY A 23 -0.25 -0.05 29.50
C GLY A 23 -0.76 0.77 28.30
N LYS A 24 0.07 1.65 27.73
CA LYS A 24 -0.28 2.44 26.53
C LYS A 24 0.15 1.74 25.23
N PRO A 25 -0.54 1.97 24.11
CA PRO A 25 -0.12 1.45 22.81
C PRO A 25 1.17 2.13 22.31
N PHE A 26 1.95 1.42 21.50
CA PHE A 26 3.16 1.94 20.86
C PHE A 26 2.82 2.85 19.67
N THR A 27 3.59 3.92 19.51
CA THR A 27 3.46 4.89 18.41
C THR A 27 4.63 4.84 17.42
N SER A 28 5.57 3.91 17.63
CA SER A 28 6.73 3.65 16.76
C SER A 28 6.79 2.17 16.40
N PHE A 29 7.07 1.88 15.14
CA PHE A 29 7.22 0.52 14.63
C PHE A 29 8.38 -0.21 15.29
N ASN A 30 9.53 0.45 15.45
CA ASN A 30 10.72 -0.20 15.98
C ASN A 30 10.52 -0.67 17.43
N SER A 31 9.84 0.13 18.27
CA SER A 31 9.51 -0.25 19.65
C SER A 31 8.49 -1.39 19.69
N TYR A 32 7.44 -1.31 18.86
CA TYR A 32 6.43 -2.36 18.71
C TYR A 32 7.05 -3.69 18.29
N TRP A 33 7.84 -3.68 17.22
CA TRP A 33 8.40 -4.91 16.65
C TRP A 33 9.45 -5.55 17.56
N LYS A 34 10.27 -4.74 18.24
CA LYS A 34 11.17 -5.24 19.28
C LYS A 34 10.39 -5.98 20.38
N LYS A 35 9.30 -5.38 20.88
CA LYS A 35 8.45 -6.02 21.90
C LYS A 35 7.86 -7.34 21.39
N CYS A 36 7.42 -7.41 20.14
CA CYS A 36 6.88 -8.63 19.53
C CYS A 36 7.92 -9.75 19.41
N LEU A 37 9.17 -9.42 19.07
CA LEU A 37 10.26 -10.39 18.95
C LEU A 37 10.74 -10.94 20.30
N ASP A 38 10.55 -10.19 21.39
CA ASP A 38 10.84 -10.62 22.76
C ASP A 38 9.72 -11.49 23.37
N MET A 39 8.57 -11.58 22.70
CA MET A 39 7.43 -12.40 23.11
C MET A 39 7.44 -13.77 22.42
N SER A 40 6.77 -14.74 23.06
CA SER A 40 6.53 -16.06 22.50
C SER A 40 5.07 -16.21 22.08
N ILE A 41 4.83 -16.85 20.94
CA ILE A 41 3.48 -17.22 20.49
C ILE A 41 3.04 -18.47 21.27
N GLU A 42 1.94 -18.39 22.01
CA GLU A 42 1.43 -19.52 22.84
C GLU A 42 0.83 -20.65 21.99
N SER A 43 0.25 -20.32 20.84
CA SER A 43 -0.49 -21.27 20.01
C SER A 43 0.42 -22.03 19.05
N VAL A 44 0.46 -23.36 19.20
CA VAL A 44 1.02 -24.26 18.18
C VAL A 44 0.13 -24.21 16.93
N MET A 45 0.75 -24.22 15.75
CA MET A 45 0.02 -24.28 14.49
C MET A 45 -0.83 -25.54 14.40
N LEU A 46 -2.07 -25.38 13.92
CA LEU A 46 -2.99 -26.49 13.73
C LEU A 46 -2.70 -27.21 12.40
N PRO A 47 -2.77 -28.55 12.35
CA PRO A 47 -2.71 -29.27 11.09
C PRO A 47 -4.02 -29.08 10.29
N PRO A 48 -3.99 -29.21 8.96
CA PRO A 48 -5.22 -29.28 8.17
C PRO A 48 -6.05 -30.50 8.59
N PRO A 49 -7.38 -30.43 8.53
CA PRO A 49 -8.23 -31.57 8.84
C PRO A 49 -7.99 -32.69 7.83
N TRP A 50 -7.91 -33.93 8.30
CA TRP A 50 -7.75 -35.08 7.40
C TRP A 50 -8.96 -35.26 6.47
N ARG A 51 -10.17 -35.01 6.98
CA ARG A 51 -11.44 -34.96 6.23
C ARG A 51 -12.42 -34.03 6.95
N LEU A 52 -13.40 -33.52 6.20
CA LEU A 52 -14.56 -32.81 6.74
C LEU A 52 -15.81 -33.68 6.60
N MET A 53 -16.70 -33.63 7.59
CA MET A 53 -18.02 -34.26 7.50
C MET A 53 -19.01 -33.24 6.93
N PRO A 54 -19.72 -33.55 5.83
CA PRO A 54 -20.63 -32.60 5.20
C PRO A 54 -21.90 -32.42 6.01
N ILE A 55 -22.47 -31.22 5.95
CA ILE A 55 -23.82 -30.91 6.41
C ILE A 55 -24.62 -30.54 5.16
N THR A 56 -25.79 -31.13 4.99
CA THR A 56 -26.64 -30.91 3.81
C THR A 56 -27.74 -29.90 4.13
N ALA A 57 -28.02 -29.02 3.18
CA ALA A 57 -29.11 -28.06 3.22
C ALA A 57 -29.62 -27.85 1.80
N ALA A 58 -30.92 -27.58 1.66
CA ALA A 58 -31.51 -27.24 0.37
C ALA A 58 -31.13 -25.80 -0.03
N ALA A 59 -30.68 -25.60 -1.27
CA ALA A 59 -30.14 -24.30 -1.72
C ALA A 59 -31.18 -23.18 -1.63
N GLU A 60 -32.42 -23.48 -2.01
CA GLU A 60 -33.57 -22.58 -1.95
C GLU A 60 -33.96 -22.19 -0.52
N ALA A 61 -33.67 -23.04 0.48
CA ALA A 61 -33.99 -22.77 1.88
C ALA A 61 -33.02 -21.76 2.52
N ILE A 62 -31.84 -21.57 1.93
CA ILE A 62 -30.78 -20.69 2.45
C ILE A 62 -30.33 -19.63 1.44
N TRP A 63 -31.00 -19.54 0.29
CA TRP A 63 -30.63 -18.63 -0.81
C TRP A 63 -29.19 -18.84 -1.29
N ALA A 64 -28.76 -20.10 -1.38
CA ALA A 64 -27.44 -20.43 -1.91
C ALA A 64 -27.35 -20.09 -3.41
N CYS A 65 -26.15 -19.72 -3.85
CA CYS A 65 -25.85 -19.33 -5.21
C CYS A 65 -24.48 -19.85 -5.65
N SER A 66 -24.20 -19.82 -6.95
CA SER A 66 -22.89 -20.12 -7.51
C SER A 66 -21.93 -18.92 -7.35
N ILE A 67 -20.61 -19.15 -7.57
CA ILE A 67 -19.61 -18.08 -7.47
C ILE A 67 -19.88 -16.97 -8.50
N GLU A 68 -20.30 -17.32 -9.72
CA GLU A 68 -20.63 -16.36 -10.77
C GLU A 68 -21.84 -15.48 -10.40
N GLU A 69 -22.81 -16.06 -9.70
CA GLU A 69 -24.02 -15.35 -9.23
C GLU A 69 -23.73 -14.34 -8.11
N LEU A 70 -22.57 -14.41 -7.46
CA LEU A 70 -22.13 -13.38 -6.51
C LEU A 70 -21.82 -12.05 -7.19
N GLY A 71 -21.56 -12.05 -8.50
CA GLY A 71 -21.28 -10.83 -9.26
C GLY A 71 -19.98 -10.14 -8.83
N LEU A 72 -18.94 -10.92 -8.48
CA LEU A 72 -17.64 -10.39 -8.05
C LEU A 72 -16.85 -9.74 -9.20
N GLU A 73 -17.14 -10.10 -10.45
CA GLU A 73 -16.52 -9.54 -11.66
C GLU A 73 -17.61 -9.02 -12.60
N ASN A 74 -17.47 -7.76 -13.03
CA ASN A 74 -18.35 -7.18 -14.03
C ASN A 74 -17.88 -7.51 -15.45
N GLU A 75 -18.81 -7.60 -16.42
CA GLU A 75 -18.47 -7.86 -17.84
C GLU A 75 -17.46 -6.85 -18.42
N ALA A 76 -17.48 -5.60 -17.95
CA ALA A 76 -16.57 -4.55 -18.40
C ALA A 76 -15.12 -4.73 -17.89
N GLU A 77 -14.91 -5.51 -16.83
CA GLU A 77 -13.62 -5.72 -16.16
C GLU A 77 -12.88 -6.96 -16.70
N LYS A 78 -13.58 -7.89 -17.34
CA LYS A 78 -12.99 -9.11 -17.94
C LYS A 78 -11.77 -8.85 -18.83
N PRO A 79 -11.74 -7.79 -19.68
CA PRO A 79 -10.55 -7.49 -20.48
C PRO A 79 -9.31 -7.13 -19.64
N SER A 80 -9.47 -6.37 -18.55
CA SER A 80 -8.36 -6.05 -17.64
C SER A 80 -7.94 -7.30 -16.84
N ASN A 81 -8.90 -8.08 -16.35
CA ASN A 81 -8.65 -9.23 -15.50
C ASN A 81 -7.97 -10.38 -16.24
N ALA A 82 -8.13 -10.49 -17.56
CA ALA A 82 -7.42 -11.46 -18.39
C ALA A 82 -5.89 -11.36 -18.28
N LEU A 83 -5.35 -10.16 -18.04
CA LEU A 83 -3.91 -9.97 -17.79
C LEU A 83 -3.51 -10.55 -16.43
N LEU A 84 -4.33 -10.34 -15.41
CA LEU A 84 -4.11 -10.83 -14.05
C LEU A 84 -4.16 -12.36 -14.00
N THR A 85 -5.11 -12.99 -14.70
CA THR A 85 -5.22 -14.45 -14.82
C THR A 85 -3.96 -15.08 -15.42
N ARG A 86 -3.24 -14.36 -16.28
CA ARG A 86 -1.97 -14.83 -16.84
C ARG A 86 -0.79 -14.64 -15.87
N ALA A 87 -0.81 -13.57 -15.09
CA ALA A 87 0.29 -13.21 -14.19
C ALA A 87 0.23 -13.96 -12.85
N TRP A 88 -0.97 -14.29 -12.36
CA TRP A 88 -1.17 -14.85 -11.03
C TRP A 88 -2.04 -16.11 -11.05
N SER A 89 -1.84 -16.95 -10.04
CA SER A 89 -2.65 -18.15 -9.83
C SER A 89 -3.08 -18.21 -8.36
N PRO A 90 -4.20 -17.56 -7.99
CA PRO A 90 -4.72 -17.59 -6.62
C PRO A 90 -4.97 -19.01 -6.10
N GLY A 91 -5.09 -19.15 -4.78
CA GLY A 91 -5.38 -20.38 -4.07
C GLY A 91 -4.27 -20.83 -3.12
N TRP A 92 -4.67 -21.30 -1.94
CA TRP A 92 -3.79 -21.72 -0.83
C TRP A 92 -2.70 -22.72 -1.24
N SER A 93 -2.99 -23.66 -2.13
CA SER A 93 -1.99 -24.64 -2.60
C SER A 93 -0.86 -24.00 -3.42
N ASN A 94 -1.15 -22.92 -4.15
CA ASN A 94 -0.13 -22.16 -4.87
C ASN A 94 0.64 -21.27 -3.90
N ALA A 95 -0.02 -20.72 -2.88
CA ALA A 95 0.62 -19.99 -1.79
C ALA A 95 1.69 -20.84 -1.08
N ASP A 96 1.38 -22.11 -0.76
CA ASP A 96 2.31 -23.04 -0.14
C ASP A 96 3.54 -23.30 -1.02
N LYS A 97 3.35 -23.51 -2.33
CA LYS A 97 4.46 -23.72 -3.28
C LYS A 97 5.34 -22.48 -3.36
N LEU A 98 4.72 -21.31 -3.45
CA LEU A 98 5.42 -20.03 -3.53
C LEU A 98 6.23 -19.76 -2.26
N LEU A 99 5.64 -20.00 -1.08
CA LEU A 99 6.35 -19.87 0.20
C LEU A 99 7.53 -20.83 0.26
N ASN A 100 7.33 -22.11 -0.06
CA ASN A 100 8.40 -23.11 0.00
C ASN A 100 9.55 -22.75 -0.95
N GLU A 101 9.25 -22.35 -2.19
CA GLU A 101 10.27 -21.88 -3.12
C GLU A 101 11.02 -20.64 -2.59
N PHE A 102 10.28 -19.67 -2.05
CA PHE A 102 10.87 -18.47 -1.50
C PHE A 102 11.81 -18.78 -0.32
N ILE A 103 11.36 -19.56 0.66
CA ILE A 103 12.13 -19.91 1.86
C ILE A 103 13.40 -20.69 1.51
N GLU A 104 13.31 -21.64 0.57
CA GLU A 104 14.44 -22.51 0.24
C GLU A 104 15.44 -21.91 -0.75
N LYS A 105 14.98 -21.04 -1.67
CA LYS A 105 15.84 -20.53 -2.76
C LYS A 105 16.10 -19.04 -2.73
N GLN A 106 15.17 -18.22 -2.23
CA GLN A 106 15.19 -16.76 -2.43
C GLN A 106 15.47 -15.97 -1.16
N LEU A 107 15.02 -16.46 -0.01
CA LEU A 107 15.13 -15.76 1.27
C LEU A 107 16.59 -15.40 1.62
N ILE A 108 17.55 -16.25 1.23
CA ILE A 108 18.97 -16.05 1.53
C ILE A 108 19.55 -14.77 0.91
N ASP A 109 19.06 -14.35 -0.26
CA ASP A 109 19.52 -13.16 -0.98
C ASP A 109 18.56 -11.95 -0.84
N TYR A 110 17.55 -12.07 0.03
CA TYR A 110 16.48 -11.07 0.16
C TYR A 110 17.00 -9.68 0.53
N ALA A 111 18.06 -9.55 1.35
CA ALA A 111 18.64 -8.25 1.71
C ALA A 111 19.20 -7.47 0.50
N LYS A 112 19.66 -8.19 -0.53
CA LYS A 112 20.17 -7.62 -1.78
C LYS A 112 19.02 -7.38 -2.76
N ASN A 113 18.15 -8.37 -2.94
CA ASN A 113 17.10 -8.35 -3.97
C ASN A 113 15.93 -7.42 -3.61
N SER A 114 15.59 -7.26 -2.33
CA SER A 114 14.53 -6.33 -1.86
C SER A 114 14.80 -4.85 -2.14
N LYS A 115 16.04 -4.50 -2.53
CA LYS A 115 16.42 -3.16 -2.95
C LYS A 115 16.24 -2.94 -4.46
N LYS A 116 16.14 -3.99 -5.25
CA LYS A 116 15.95 -3.91 -6.71
C LYS A 116 14.46 -3.97 -7.05
N VAL A 117 14.01 -3.14 -7.98
CA VAL A 117 12.58 -3.08 -8.35
C VAL A 117 12.22 -3.98 -9.55
N VAL A 118 13.22 -4.44 -10.31
CA VAL A 118 13.03 -5.30 -11.49
C VAL A 118 13.16 -6.77 -11.16
N GLY A 119 12.34 -7.60 -11.82
CA GLY A 119 12.45 -9.05 -11.81
C GLY A 119 12.20 -9.67 -10.43
N ASN A 120 12.94 -10.75 -10.14
CA ASN A 120 12.80 -11.52 -8.91
C ASN A 120 13.43 -10.78 -7.71
N SER A 121 12.66 -9.86 -7.14
CA SER A 121 13.07 -8.93 -6.08
C SER A 121 12.63 -9.39 -4.69
N THR A 122 11.35 -9.74 -4.53
CA THR A 122 10.70 -10.03 -3.25
C THR A 122 9.89 -11.33 -3.30
N SER A 123 9.19 -11.67 -2.20
CA SER A 123 8.49 -12.96 -2.07
C SER A 123 7.22 -13.11 -2.89
N LEU A 124 6.61 -12.01 -3.35
CA LEU A 124 5.30 -11.99 -4.03
C LEU A 124 4.15 -12.58 -3.20
N LEU A 125 4.32 -12.71 -1.88
CA LEU A 125 3.34 -13.35 -0.98
C LEU A 125 2.16 -12.45 -0.58
N SER A 126 2.17 -11.17 -0.90
CA SER A 126 1.23 -10.21 -0.34
C SER A 126 -0.25 -10.49 -0.68
N PRO A 127 -0.67 -10.87 -1.91
CA PRO A 127 -2.07 -11.22 -2.16
C PRO A 127 -2.50 -12.46 -1.37
N TYR A 128 -1.63 -13.47 -1.28
CA TYR A 128 -1.90 -14.70 -0.54
C TYR A 128 -2.05 -14.46 0.97
N LEU A 129 -1.24 -13.56 1.53
CA LEU A 129 -1.33 -13.16 2.94
C LEU A 129 -2.57 -12.33 3.23
N HIS A 130 -3.00 -11.48 2.28
CA HIS A 130 -4.21 -10.66 2.43
C HIS A 130 -5.47 -11.54 2.50
N PHE A 131 -5.64 -12.47 1.56
CA PHE A 131 -6.79 -13.38 1.52
C PHE A 131 -6.72 -14.55 2.52
N GLY A 132 -5.68 -14.61 3.36
CA GLY A 132 -5.51 -15.70 4.33
C GLY A 132 -5.24 -17.07 3.69
N GLU A 133 -4.77 -17.09 2.44
CA GLU A 133 -4.44 -18.31 1.70
C GLU A 133 -3.17 -18.99 2.23
N ILE A 134 -2.34 -18.24 2.95
CA ILE A 134 -1.18 -18.75 3.69
C ILE A 134 -1.17 -18.16 5.10
N SER A 135 -0.94 -19.00 6.11
CA SER A 135 -0.87 -18.52 7.50
C SER A 135 0.39 -17.70 7.73
N VAL A 136 0.25 -16.47 8.26
CA VAL A 136 1.38 -15.63 8.66
C VAL A 136 2.29 -16.31 9.68
N ARG A 137 1.74 -17.16 10.55
CA ARG A 137 2.49 -17.98 11.51
C ARG A 137 3.43 -18.97 10.81
N HIS A 138 2.98 -19.57 9.71
CA HIS A 138 3.81 -20.48 8.91
C HIS A 138 4.98 -19.72 8.26
N VAL A 139 4.69 -18.56 7.65
CA VAL A 139 5.70 -17.68 7.04
C VAL A 139 6.74 -17.24 8.07
N PHE A 140 6.30 -16.75 9.23
CA PHE A 140 7.16 -16.31 10.32
C PHE A 140 8.03 -17.44 10.85
N GLN A 141 7.44 -18.61 11.12
CA GLN A 141 8.18 -19.76 11.65
C GLN A 141 9.28 -20.22 10.67
N CYS A 142 8.97 -20.39 9.39
CA CYS A 142 9.93 -20.80 8.37
C CYS A 142 11.11 -19.81 8.28
N ALA A 143 10.83 -18.51 8.20
CA ALA A 143 11.86 -17.49 8.11
C ALA A 143 12.71 -17.39 9.40
N ARG A 144 12.08 -17.47 10.58
CA ARG A 144 12.77 -17.45 11.88
C ARG A 144 13.67 -18.66 12.08
N MET A 145 13.23 -19.85 11.63
CA MET A 145 14.05 -21.06 11.66
C MET A 145 15.29 -20.92 10.77
N LYS A 146 15.14 -20.41 9.54
CA LYS A 146 16.28 -20.12 8.66
C LYS A 146 17.23 -19.09 9.27
N GLN A 147 16.72 -18.00 9.85
CA GLN A 147 17.51 -16.99 10.57
C GLN A 147 18.40 -17.62 11.65
N ILE A 148 17.83 -18.47 12.52
CA ILE A 148 18.56 -19.14 13.61
C ILE A 148 19.64 -20.09 13.07
N ILE A 149 19.32 -20.86 12.02
CA ILE A 149 20.29 -21.78 11.39
C ILE A 149 21.45 -20.99 10.79
N TRP A 150 21.16 -19.96 10.00
CA TRP A 150 22.19 -19.13 9.37
C TRP A 150 23.05 -18.38 10.38
N ALA A 151 22.47 -17.89 11.49
CA ALA A 151 23.23 -17.30 12.58
C ALA A 151 24.21 -18.31 13.22
N ARG A 152 23.78 -19.55 13.46
CA ARG A 152 24.63 -20.62 13.99
C ARG A 152 25.76 -21.00 13.03
N ASP A 153 25.47 -20.99 11.74
CA ASP A 153 26.43 -21.25 10.67
C ASP A 153 27.34 -20.05 10.37
N LYS A 154 27.15 -18.92 11.08
CA LYS A 154 27.85 -17.64 10.86
C LYS A 154 27.66 -17.06 9.46
N ASN A 155 26.53 -17.38 8.82
CA ASN A 155 26.10 -16.76 7.58
C ASN A 155 25.32 -15.47 7.89
N SER A 156 26.06 -14.38 8.09
CA SER A 156 25.49 -13.07 8.43
C SER A 156 24.62 -12.48 7.32
N GLU A 157 24.92 -12.77 6.05
CA GLU A 157 24.13 -12.28 4.90
C GLU A 157 22.73 -12.93 4.88
N GLY A 158 22.66 -14.22 5.18
CA GLY A 158 21.39 -14.93 5.33
C GLY A 158 20.61 -14.46 6.55
N GLU A 159 21.28 -14.30 7.69
CA GLU A 159 20.66 -13.79 8.91
C GLU A 159 20.05 -12.39 8.70
N GLU A 160 20.78 -11.46 8.08
CA GLU A 160 20.28 -10.13 7.71
C GLU A 160 19.08 -10.21 6.77
N SER A 161 19.13 -11.10 5.77
CA SER A 161 18.05 -11.28 4.81
C SER A 161 16.77 -11.79 5.47
N ALA A 162 16.88 -12.76 6.38
CA ALA A 162 15.74 -13.24 7.16
C ALA A 162 15.18 -12.16 8.09
N ASP A 163 16.04 -11.39 8.77
CA ASP A 163 15.61 -10.29 9.66
C ASP A 163 14.84 -9.21 8.89
N LEU A 164 15.36 -8.80 7.72
CA LEU A 164 14.69 -7.83 6.85
C LEU A 164 13.36 -8.34 6.31
N PHE A 165 13.25 -9.62 5.98
CA PHE A 165 11.99 -10.22 5.57
C PHE A 165 10.97 -10.26 6.72
N LEU A 166 11.40 -10.70 7.91
CA LEU A 166 10.57 -10.73 9.11
C LEU A 166 10.10 -9.32 9.51
N ARG A 167 10.94 -8.29 9.32
CA ARG A 167 10.55 -6.88 9.49
C ARG A 167 9.38 -6.50 8.57
N GLY A 168 9.36 -7.00 7.34
CA GLY A 168 8.23 -6.83 6.42
C GLY A 168 6.93 -7.45 6.94
N ILE A 169 7.01 -8.67 7.50
CA ILE A 169 5.87 -9.30 8.18
C ILE A 169 5.43 -8.47 9.40
N GLY A 170 6.39 -7.94 10.17
CA GLY A 170 6.09 -7.07 11.30
C GLY A 170 5.38 -5.77 10.91
N LEU A 171 5.65 -5.21 9.72
CA LEU A 171 4.92 -4.03 9.23
C LEU A 171 3.45 -4.36 8.95
N ARG A 172 3.14 -5.57 8.46
CA ARG A 172 1.75 -6.05 8.34
C ARG A 172 1.08 -6.16 9.70
N GLU A 173 1.73 -6.76 10.70
CA GLU A 173 1.19 -6.82 12.07
C GLU A 173 0.97 -5.41 12.65
N TYR A 174 1.94 -4.52 12.45
CA TYR A 174 1.86 -3.15 12.92
C TYR A 174 0.72 -2.37 12.26
N SER A 175 0.39 -2.65 11.01
CA SER A 175 -0.76 -2.04 10.32
C SER A 175 -2.08 -2.32 11.04
N ARG A 176 -2.34 -3.57 11.44
CA ARG A 176 -3.54 -3.91 12.24
C ARG A 176 -3.47 -3.31 13.62
N TYR A 177 -2.28 -3.32 14.22
CA TYR A 177 -2.05 -2.73 15.54
C TYR A 177 -2.43 -1.24 15.58
N ILE A 178 -2.00 -0.45 14.60
CA ILE A 178 -2.33 0.98 14.56
C ILE A 178 -3.82 1.19 14.30
N CYS A 179 -4.43 0.45 13.37
CA CYS A 179 -5.84 0.57 13.03
C CYS A 179 -6.74 0.19 14.20
N PHE A 180 -6.38 -0.84 14.97
CA PHE A 180 -7.12 -1.25 16.16
C PHE A 180 -6.99 -0.24 17.32
N ASN A 181 -5.77 0.21 17.62
CA ASN A 181 -5.53 1.11 18.76
C ASN A 181 -5.87 2.58 18.46
N PHE A 182 -5.90 2.96 17.19
CA PHE A 182 -6.26 4.29 16.70
C PHE A 182 -7.31 4.20 15.57
N PRO A 183 -8.58 3.84 15.88
CA PRO A 183 -9.60 3.54 14.85
C PRO A 183 -9.88 4.66 13.85
N PHE A 184 -9.68 5.91 14.23
CA PHE A 184 -9.84 7.07 13.34
C PHE A 184 -8.89 7.05 12.13
N THR A 185 -7.81 6.26 12.19
CA THR A 185 -6.84 6.11 11.09
C THR A 185 -7.43 5.53 9.81
N HIS A 186 -8.63 4.94 9.89
CA HIS A 186 -9.38 4.46 8.72
C HIS A 186 -9.84 5.60 7.81
N GLU A 187 -10.11 6.78 8.38
CA GLU A 187 -10.68 7.92 7.64
C GLU A 187 -9.75 9.13 7.59
N GLN A 188 -8.81 9.19 8.54
CA GLN A 188 -7.93 10.33 8.81
C GLN A 188 -6.49 9.88 9.02
N SER A 189 -5.55 10.81 8.86
CA SER A 189 -4.14 10.55 9.16
C SER A 189 -3.93 10.45 10.68
N LEU A 190 -2.99 9.60 11.12
CA LEU A 190 -2.59 9.48 12.53
C LEU A 190 -2.12 10.83 13.11
N LEU A 191 -1.38 11.60 12.31
CA LEU A 191 -1.00 12.98 12.61
C LEU A 191 -1.93 13.98 11.92
N SER A 192 -2.22 15.08 12.62
CA SER A 192 -3.18 16.10 12.20
C SER A 192 -2.72 16.95 11.01
N HIS A 193 -1.45 16.85 10.60
CA HIS A 193 -0.78 17.77 9.68
C HIS A 193 -1.27 17.75 8.24
N LEU A 194 -2.03 16.75 7.82
CA LEU A 194 -2.64 16.75 6.48
C LEU A 194 -4.06 17.32 6.45
N ARG A 195 -4.67 17.61 7.61
CA ARG A 195 -6.09 18.00 7.70
C ARG A 195 -6.41 19.28 6.92
N PHE A 196 -5.49 20.24 6.94
CA PHE A 196 -5.64 21.54 6.27
C PHE A 196 -4.70 21.71 5.07
N PHE A 197 -4.16 20.60 4.56
CA PHE A 197 -3.21 20.66 3.46
C PHE A 197 -3.91 21.17 2.18
N PRO A 198 -3.34 22.18 1.49
CA PRO A 198 -3.99 22.81 0.34
C PRO A 198 -3.81 21.97 -0.93
N TRP A 199 -4.51 20.85 -1.01
CA TRP A 199 -4.47 19.94 -2.17
C TRP A 199 -4.90 20.64 -3.46
N ASP A 200 -4.20 20.32 -4.55
CA ASP A 200 -4.57 20.70 -5.92
C ASP A 200 -5.41 19.57 -6.54
N ALA A 201 -6.74 19.72 -6.50
CA ALA A 201 -7.69 18.72 -6.99
C ALA A 201 -7.84 18.75 -8.53
N ASP A 202 -6.73 18.74 -9.24
CA ASP A 202 -6.69 18.71 -10.71
C ASP A 202 -6.84 17.28 -11.25
N VAL A 203 -8.00 17.02 -11.87
CA VAL A 203 -8.34 15.71 -12.43
C VAL A 203 -7.48 15.33 -13.64
N ASP A 204 -6.92 16.30 -14.37
CA ASP A 204 -6.06 16.02 -15.52
C ASP A 204 -4.66 15.58 -15.05
N LYS A 205 -4.13 16.17 -13.98
CA LYS A 205 -2.92 15.67 -13.29
C LYS A 205 -3.13 14.25 -12.76
N PHE A 206 -4.27 13.98 -12.13
CA PHE A 206 -4.60 12.63 -11.67
C PHE A 206 -4.65 11.63 -12.82
N LYS A 207 -5.27 12.01 -13.96
CA LYS A 207 -5.31 11.17 -15.15
C LYS A 207 -3.92 10.89 -15.73
N ALA A 208 -3.04 11.89 -15.79
CA ALA A 208 -1.67 11.72 -16.27
C ALA A 208 -0.85 10.78 -15.37
N TRP A 209 -0.99 10.91 -14.04
CA TRP A 209 -0.41 10.00 -13.07
C TRP A 209 -0.94 8.57 -13.26
N ARG A 210 -2.27 8.41 -13.31
CA ARG A 210 -2.94 7.12 -13.49
C ARG A 210 -2.46 6.35 -14.72
N GLN A 211 -2.17 7.06 -15.81
CA GLN A 211 -1.77 6.49 -17.09
C GLN A 211 -0.25 6.30 -17.26
N GLY A 212 0.57 6.69 -16.28
CA GLY A 212 2.03 6.69 -16.43
C GLY A 212 2.50 7.60 -17.57
N ARG A 213 2.01 8.85 -17.57
CA ARG A 213 2.36 9.91 -18.52
C ARG A 213 2.87 11.17 -17.82
N THR A 214 3.57 11.01 -16.71
CA THR A 214 4.07 12.10 -15.88
C THR A 214 5.37 12.68 -16.42
N GLY A 215 6.08 11.93 -17.27
CA GLY A 215 7.43 12.28 -17.73
C GLY A 215 8.52 11.83 -16.77
N TYR A 216 8.18 11.18 -15.64
CA TYR A 216 9.12 10.62 -14.66
C TYR A 216 9.20 9.09 -14.80
N PRO A 217 10.28 8.53 -15.37
CA PRO A 217 10.31 7.13 -15.81
C PRO A 217 9.99 6.09 -14.73
N LEU A 218 10.52 6.24 -13.51
CA LEU A 218 10.21 5.31 -12.42
C LEU A 218 8.73 5.33 -12.02
N VAL A 219 8.12 6.51 -12.08
CA VAL A 219 6.68 6.66 -11.81
C VAL A 219 5.88 6.03 -12.94
N ASP A 220 6.22 6.39 -14.18
CA ASP A 220 5.49 5.94 -15.37
C ASP A 220 5.60 4.42 -15.58
N ALA A 221 6.76 3.83 -15.33
CA ALA A 221 6.95 2.38 -15.33
C ALA A 221 6.11 1.69 -14.24
N GLY A 222 6.12 2.22 -13.01
CA GLY A 222 5.32 1.69 -11.91
C GLY A 222 3.82 1.68 -12.19
N MET A 223 3.30 2.78 -12.73
CA MET A 223 1.87 2.87 -13.04
C MET A 223 1.47 1.92 -14.18
N ARG A 224 2.37 1.63 -15.13
CA ARG A 224 2.14 0.60 -16.16
C ARG A 224 2.23 -0.82 -15.61
N GLU A 225 3.18 -1.09 -14.73
CA GLU A 225 3.30 -2.38 -14.03
C GLU A 225 2.06 -2.68 -13.19
N LEU A 226 1.59 -1.70 -12.41
CA LEU A 226 0.37 -1.80 -11.60
C LEU A 226 -0.82 -2.24 -12.44
N TRP A 227 -1.09 -1.52 -13.53
CA TRP A 227 -2.25 -1.83 -14.38
C TRP A 227 -2.13 -3.20 -15.06
N ALA A 228 -0.93 -3.58 -15.50
CA ALA A 228 -0.72 -4.82 -16.24
C ALA A 228 -0.67 -6.07 -15.37
N THR A 229 -0.31 -5.94 -14.09
CA THR A 229 -0.02 -7.08 -13.21
C THR A 229 -0.80 -7.10 -11.91
N GLY A 230 -1.44 -5.99 -11.54
CA GLY A 230 -2.12 -5.82 -10.26
C GLY A 230 -1.18 -5.79 -9.06
N TRP A 231 0.12 -5.58 -9.27
CA TRP A 231 1.13 -5.58 -8.21
C TRP A 231 2.26 -4.60 -8.54
N MET A 232 2.90 -4.06 -7.51
CA MET A 232 4.13 -3.27 -7.62
C MET A 232 5.06 -3.56 -6.46
N HIS A 233 6.37 -3.46 -6.71
CA HIS A 233 7.37 -3.51 -5.66
C HIS A 233 7.15 -2.38 -4.62
N ASN A 234 7.32 -2.66 -3.33
CA ASN A 234 7.08 -1.69 -2.24
C ASN A 234 7.78 -0.34 -2.49
N ARG A 235 9.03 -0.36 -2.98
CA ARG A 235 9.75 0.88 -3.29
C ARG A 235 9.10 1.69 -4.40
N ILE A 236 8.53 1.05 -5.42
CA ILE A 236 7.79 1.72 -6.49
C ILE A 236 6.48 2.29 -5.92
N ARG A 237 5.77 1.56 -5.06
CA ARG A 237 4.59 2.10 -4.35
C ARG A 237 4.91 3.39 -3.61
N VAL A 238 6.05 3.43 -2.90
CA VAL A 238 6.53 4.65 -2.23
C VAL A 238 6.80 5.78 -3.23
N ILE A 239 7.43 5.49 -4.37
CA ILE A 239 7.78 6.49 -5.38
C ILE A 239 6.51 7.07 -6.02
N VAL A 240 5.60 6.24 -6.53
CA VAL A 240 4.41 6.71 -7.25
C VAL A 240 3.44 7.44 -6.32
N SER A 241 3.30 7.00 -5.07
CA SER A 241 2.44 7.66 -4.07
C SER A 241 3.04 8.97 -3.57
N SER A 242 4.35 9.01 -3.29
CA SER A 242 5.07 10.25 -2.97
C SER A 242 4.98 11.25 -4.12
N PHE A 243 5.04 10.80 -5.37
CA PHE A 243 4.89 11.67 -6.53
C PHE A 243 3.50 12.32 -6.56
N ALA A 244 2.42 11.54 -6.39
CA ALA A 244 1.07 12.08 -6.35
C ALA A 244 0.89 13.12 -5.22
N VAL A 245 1.38 12.82 -4.02
CA VAL A 245 1.19 13.68 -2.83
C VAL A 245 2.11 14.90 -2.83
N LYS A 246 3.39 14.73 -3.20
CA LYS A 246 4.43 15.75 -3.01
C LYS A 246 4.78 16.53 -4.27
N PHE A 247 4.77 15.88 -5.44
CA PHE A 247 5.04 16.57 -6.72
C PHE A 247 3.76 17.19 -7.29
N LEU A 248 2.67 16.43 -7.30
CA LEU A 248 1.41 16.88 -7.92
C LEU A 248 0.46 17.57 -6.94
N LEU A 249 0.70 17.44 -5.64
CA LEU A 249 -0.17 17.93 -4.56
C LEU A 249 -1.61 17.42 -4.70
N LEU A 250 -1.80 16.23 -5.27
CA LEU A 250 -3.13 15.63 -5.42
C LEU A 250 -3.66 15.17 -4.06
N PRO A 251 -4.99 15.21 -3.84
CA PRO A 251 -5.59 14.61 -2.66
C PRO A 251 -5.18 13.15 -2.51
N TRP A 252 -4.50 12.79 -1.42
CA TRP A 252 -3.98 11.43 -1.19
C TRP A 252 -5.07 10.34 -1.29
N LYS A 253 -6.31 10.67 -0.90
CA LYS A 253 -7.46 9.76 -1.01
C LYS A 253 -7.69 9.29 -2.45
N TRP A 254 -7.40 10.12 -3.46
CA TRP A 254 -7.54 9.72 -4.86
C TRP A 254 -6.56 8.62 -5.24
N GLY A 255 -5.30 8.75 -4.79
CA GLY A 255 -4.28 7.72 -4.98
C GLY A 255 -4.65 6.42 -4.27
N MET A 256 -5.11 6.50 -3.01
CA MET A 256 -5.55 5.35 -2.23
C MET A 256 -6.71 4.60 -2.91
N LYS A 257 -7.72 5.32 -3.41
CA LYS A 257 -8.84 4.68 -4.13
C LYS A 257 -8.40 4.01 -5.43
N TYR A 258 -7.44 4.61 -6.15
CA TYR A 258 -6.90 3.96 -7.34
C TYR A 258 -6.10 2.69 -7.01
N PHE A 259 -5.33 2.71 -5.93
CA PHE A 259 -4.63 1.53 -5.41
C PHE A 259 -5.61 0.43 -5.01
N TRP A 260 -6.67 0.80 -4.29
CA TRP A 260 -7.75 -0.11 -3.90
C TRP A 260 -8.41 -0.82 -5.09
N ASP A 261 -8.57 -0.09 -6.21
CA ASP A 261 -9.22 -0.59 -7.43
C ASP A 261 -8.29 -1.45 -8.31
N THR A 262 -6.98 -1.45 -8.07
CA THR A 262 -6.00 -2.06 -9.00
C THR A 262 -4.99 -2.99 -8.37
N LEU A 263 -4.78 -2.97 -7.05
CA LEU A 263 -3.87 -3.88 -6.37
C LEU A 263 -4.58 -5.19 -5.98
N LEU A 264 -3.94 -6.32 -6.29
CA LEU A 264 -4.38 -7.64 -5.83
C LEU A 264 -4.23 -7.83 -4.32
N ASP A 265 -3.33 -7.06 -3.70
CA ASP A 265 -3.09 -7.02 -2.26
C ASP A 265 -3.61 -5.73 -1.63
N ALA A 266 -4.68 -5.16 -2.20
CA ALA A 266 -5.39 -4.02 -1.64
C ALA A 266 -5.92 -4.35 -0.24
N ASP A 267 -5.19 -3.88 0.76
CA ASP A 267 -5.39 -4.19 2.16
C ASP A 267 -5.49 -2.88 2.93
N LEU A 268 -6.63 -2.65 3.59
CA LEU A 268 -6.98 -1.33 4.11
C LEU A 268 -5.92 -0.85 5.10
N GLU A 269 -5.55 -1.70 6.05
CA GLU A 269 -4.60 -1.38 7.09
C GLU A 269 -3.19 -1.17 6.53
N CYS A 270 -2.73 -2.05 5.64
CA CYS A 270 -1.41 -1.91 5.01
C CYS A 270 -1.33 -0.65 4.14
N ASP A 271 -2.38 -0.35 3.36
CA ASP A 271 -2.44 0.83 2.52
C ASP A 271 -2.45 2.11 3.37
N ILE A 272 -3.28 2.16 4.42
CA ILE A 272 -3.28 3.29 5.37
C ILE A 272 -1.87 3.50 5.93
N LEU A 273 -1.22 2.44 6.42
CA LEU A 273 0.16 2.52 6.93
C LEU A 273 1.12 3.05 5.86
N GLY A 274 1.00 2.58 4.62
CA GLY A 274 1.81 3.02 3.48
C GLY A 274 1.63 4.50 3.14
N TRP A 275 0.39 4.96 3.03
CA TRP A 275 0.07 6.37 2.76
C TRP A 275 0.53 7.28 3.91
N GLN A 276 0.35 6.84 5.16
CA GLN A 276 0.84 7.57 6.33
C GLN A 276 2.38 7.61 6.39
N TYR A 277 3.06 6.54 5.98
CA TYR A 277 4.52 6.48 5.92
C TYR A 277 5.10 7.50 4.94
N ILE A 278 4.50 7.66 3.76
CA ILE A 278 5.03 8.57 2.73
C ILE A 278 4.70 10.04 2.98
N SER A 279 3.67 10.32 3.77
CA SER A 279 3.16 11.68 4.01
C SER A 279 3.67 12.32 5.30
N GLY A 280 4.56 11.66 6.04
CA GLY A 280 5.08 12.15 7.32
C GLY A 280 4.08 12.02 8.46
N SER A 281 3.10 11.11 8.35
CA SER A 281 2.07 10.86 9.37
C SER A 281 2.49 9.87 10.44
N ILE A 282 3.67 9.26 10.31
CA ILE A 282 4.23 8.29 11.26
C ILE A 282 5.57 8.86 11.74
N PRO A 283 5.90 8.79 13.04
CA PRO A 283 7.18 9.27 13.56
C PRO A 283 8.41 8.66 12.85
N ASP A 284 8.30 7.40 12.44
CA ASP A 284 9.36 6.65 11.73
C ASP A 284 9.24 6.74 10.18
N GLY A 285 8.35 7.61 9.68
CA GLY A 285 8.01 7.76 8.26
C GLY A 285 8.97 8.67 7.47
N HIS A 286 8.66 8.85 6.20
CA HIS A 286 9.29 9.89 5.38
C HIS A 286 8.72 11.26 5.75
N GLU A 287 9.59 12.24 5.99
CA GLU A 287 9.19 13.64 6.20
C GLU A 287 8.39 14.17 4.99
N LEU A 288 7.37 15.00 5.25
CA LEU A 288 6.46 15.49 4.20
C LEU A 288 7.19 16.37 3.16
N ASP A 289 8.13 17.21 3.59
CA ASP A 289 8.95 18.09 2.75
C ASP A 289 10.08 17.38 2.00
N ARG A 290 10.32 16.09 2.30
CA ARG A 290 11.29 15.28 1.56
C ARG A 290 10.78 14.94 0.15
N LEU A 291 11.29 15.67 -0.83
CA LEU A 291 11.21 15.35 -2.27
C LEU A 291 12.47 14.61 -2.72
N ASP A 292 12.31 13.31 -3.01
CA ASP A 292 13.42 12.49 -3.49
C ASP A 292 13.80 12.85 -4.94
N ASN A 293 15.09 12.78 -5.26
CA ASN A 293 15.60 12.99 -6.62
C ASN A 293 15.44 11.71 -7.46
N PRO A 294 14.74 11.75 -8.62
CA PRO A 294 14.51 10.58 -9.47
C PRO A 294 15.78 9.89 -9.97
N ALA A 295 16.83 10.65 -10.29
CA ALA A 295 18.11 10.09 -10.77
C ALA A 295 18.78 9.24 -9.67
N LEU A 296 18.78 9.73 -8.43
CA LEU A 296 19.35 9.01 -7.29
C LEU A 296 18.51 7.78 -6.92
N GLN A 297 17.17 7.87 -7.05
CA GLN A 297 16.30 6.71 -6.85
C GLN A 297 16.54 5.65 -7.92
N GLY A 298 16.70 6.05 -9.18
CA GLY A 298 17.04 5.16 -10.30
C GLY A 298 18.35 4.42 -10.05
N ALA A 299 19.43 5.16 -9.79
CA ALA A 299 20.74 4.57 -9.50
C ALA A 299 20.72 3.58 -8.31
N LYS A 300 19.83 3.79 -7.32
CA LYS A 300 19.74 2.94 -6.14
C LYS A 300 18.88 1.69 -6.35
N TYR A 301 17.76 1.82 -7.03
CA TYR A 301 16.72 0.79 -7.07
C TYR A 301 16.61 0.08 -8.43
N ASP A 302 17.07 0.74 -9.50
CA ASP A 302 17.14 0.22 -10.87
C ASP A 302 18.49 0.62 -11.52
N PRO A 303 19.63 0.16 -10.96
CA PRO A 303 20.96 0.66 -11.32
C PRO A 303 21.31 0.50 -12.79
N GLU A 304 20.78 -0.52 -13.46
CA GLU A 304 21.04 -0.81 -14.88
C GLU A 304 19.96 -0.27 -15.83
N GLY A 305 18.87 0.29 -15.30
CA GLY A 305 17.75 0.80 -16.10
C GLY A 305 16.78 -0.27 -16.60
N GLU A 306 16.96 -1.55 -16.24
CA GLU A 306 16.19 -2.67 -16.77
C GLU A 306 14.70 -2.56 -16.46
N TYR A 307 14.33 -2.04 -15.29
CA TYR A 307 12.92 -1.80 -14.96
C TYR A 307 12.27 -0.82 -15.95
N ILE A 308 12.99 0.26 -16.26
CA ILE A 308 12.53 1.25 -17.24
C ILE A 308 12.48 0.65 -18.64
N ARG A 309 13.52 -0.08 -19.06
CA ARG A 309 13.56 -0.71 -20.40
C ARG A 309 12.43 -1.71 -20.61
N GLN A 310 12.05 -2.44 -19.56
CA GLN A 310 10.95 -3.41 -19.59
C GLN A 310 9.58 -2.74 -19.76
N TRP A 311 9.28 -1.70 -18.98
CA TRP A 311 7.94 -1.11 -18.92
C TRP A 311 7.76 0.13 -19.81
N LEU A 312 8.85 0.80 -20.17
CA LEU A 312 8.92 1.97 -21.04
C LEU A 312 9.86 1.68 -22.23
N PRO A 313 9.50 0.75 -23.14
CA PRO A 313 10.36 0.36 -24.25
C PRO A 313 10.70 1.54 -25.19
N GLU A 314 9.88 2.60 -25.20
CA GLU A 314 10.18 3.85 -25.90
C GLU A 314 11.47 4.54 -25.41
N LEU A 315 11.91 4.28 -24.17
CA LEU A 315 13.15 4.78 -23.59
C LEU A 315 14.29 3.75 -23.63
N ALA A 316 14.04 2.53 -24.15
CA ALA A 316 14.96 1.41 -23.97
C ALA A 316 16.32 1.54 -24.68
N ARG A 317 16.49 2.54 -25.55
CA ARG A 317 17.79 2.84 -26.20
C ARG A 317 18.58 3.95 -25.51
N LEU A 318 18.00 4.62 -24.51
CA LEU A 318 18.74 5.63 -23.76
C LEU A 318 19.86 4.98 -22.95
N PRO A 319 21.03 5.62 -22.88
CA PRO A 319 22.08 5.24 -21.93
C PRO A 319 21.55 5.27 -20.50
N THR A 320 22.00 4.33 -19.66
CA THR A 320 21.49 4.13 -18.30
C THR A 320 21.66 5.38 -17.44
N GLU A 321 22.72 6.16 -17.65
CA GLU A 321 22.99 7.39 -16.92
C GLU A 321 21.96 8.51 -17.15
N TRP A 322 21.08 8.37 -18.15
CA TRP A 322 20.02 9.34 -18.45
C TRP A 322 18.61 8.74 -18.39
N ILE A 323 18.49 7.41 -18.27
CA ILE A 323 17.22 6.71 -18.49
C ILE A 323 16.17 7.06 -17.43
N HIS A 324 16.59 7.43 -16.22
CA HIS A 324 15.70 7.83 -15.12
C HIS A 324 15.40 9.34 -15.08
N HIS A 325 16.10 10.14 -15.88
CA HIS A 325 15.90 11.60 -15.98
C HIS A 325 16.16 12.10 -17.41
N PRO A 326 15.35 11.70 -18.40
CA PRO A 326 15.59 11.98 -19.81
C PRO A 326 15.60 13.48 -20.14
N TRP A 327 14.97 14.31 -19.30
CA TRP A 327 14.95 15.77 -19.47
C TRP A 327 16.32 16.43 -19.25
N ASP A 328 17.22 15.82 -18.49
CA ASP A 328 18.59 16.32 -18.28
C ASP A 328 19.57 15.85 -19.37
N ALA A 329 19.14 14.91 -20.22
CA ALA A 329 19.99 14.34 -21.26
C ALA A 329 20.28 15.36 -22.37
N PRO A 330 21.52 15.42 -22.90
CA PRO A 330 21.82 16.25 -24.06
C PRO A 330 20.93 15.89 -25.25
N LEU A 331 20.47 16.90 -26.01
CA LEU A 331 19.61 16.69 -27.19
C LEU A 331 20.21 15.72 -28.22
N THR A 332 21.53 15.68 -28.33
CA THR A 332 22.26 14.74 -29.19
C THR A 332 22.05 13.29 -28.76
N VAL A 333 22.07 13.01 -27.45
CA VAL A 333 21.84 11.67 -26.86
C VAL A 333 20.38 11.26 -27.02
N LEU A 334 19.45 12.17 -26.77
CA LEU A 334 18.00 11.93 -26.98
C LEU A 334 17.73 11.55 -28.44
N LYS A 335 18.25 12.33 -29.39
CA LYS A 335 18.08 12.07 -30.82
C LYS A 335 18.73 10.75 -31.26
N ALA A 336 19.94 10.44 -30.78
CA ALA A 336 20.62 9.18 -31.08
C ALA A 336 19.82 7.97 -30.55
N SER A 337 19.15 8.13 -29.42
CA SER A 337 18.29 7.11 -28.81
C SER A 337 16.87 7.07 -29.41
N GLY A 338 16.53 8.00 -30.30
CA GLY A 338 15.20 8.15 -30.90
C GLY A 338 14.11 8.58 -29.92
N VAL A 339 14.48 9.31 -28.88
CA VAL A 339 13.56 9.87 -27.88
C VAL A 339 13.31 11.35 -28.20
N GLU A 340 12.04 11.72 -28.34
CA GLU A 340 11.60 13.11 -28.44
C GLU A 340 10.58 13.39 -27.33
N LEU A 341 10.95 14.25 -26.39
CA LEU A 341 10.11 14.59 -25.24
C LEU A 341 8.93 15.48 -25.68
N GLY A 342 7.72 15.05 -25.33
CA GLY A 342 6.44 15.63 -25.76
C GLY A 342 5.78 14.87 -26.92
N THR A 343 6.54 14.01 -27.61
CA THR A 343 6.04 13.17 -28.71
C THR A 343 6.04 11.70 -28.29
N ASN A 344 7.22 11.07 -28.22
CA ASN A 344 7.37 9.64 -27.94
C ASN A 344 7.31 9.34 -26.45
N TYR A 345 7.77 10.27 -25.62
CA TYR A 345 7.69 10.17 -24.16
C TYR A 345 7.31 11.54 -23.58
N ALA A 346 6.55 11.58 -22.48
CA ALA A 346 6.06 12.84 -21.93
C ALA A 346 7.21 13.74 -21.43
N LYS A 347 7.03 15.07 -21.52
CA LYS A 347 7.84 16.02 -20.75
C LYS A 347 7.44 15.92 -19.27
N PRO A 348 8.33 16.27 -18.32
CA PRO A 348 7.96 16.37 -16.92
C PRO A 348 6.72 17.25 -16.75
N ILE A 349 5.66 16.67 -16.17
CA ILE A 349 4.37 17.36 -15.95
C ILE A 349 4.50 18.55 -14.97
N VAL A 350 5.45 18.44 -14.06
CA VAL A 350 5.90 19.49 -13.16
C VAL A 350 7.42 19.39 -13.09
N ASP A 351 8.11 20.51 -13.02
CA ASP A 351 9.55 20.54 -12.79
C ASP A 351 9.88 20.28 -11.31
N ILE A 352 11.03 19.66 -11.01
CA ILE A 352 11.39 19.28 -9.64
C ILE A 352 11.59 20.47 -8.71
N ASP A 353 12.17 21.56 -9.21
CA ASP A 353 12.43 22.76 -8.39
C ASP A 353 11.11 23.51 -8.16
N THR A 354 10.24 23.54 -9.17
CA THR A 354 8.88 24.08 -9.03
C THR A 354 8.07 23.28 -8.02
N ALA A 355 8.11 21.94 -8.08
CA ALA A 355 7.43 21.07 -7.11
C ALA A 355 7.93 21.32 -5.68
N ARG A 356 9.25 21.50 -5.50
CA ARG A 356 9.85 21.81 -4.19
C ARG A 356 9.37 23.14 -3.63
N GLU A 357 9.29 24.17 -4.45
CA GLU A 357 8.78 25.48 -4.03
C GLU A 357 7.30 25.40 -3.63
N LEU A 358 6.48 24.76 -4.46
CA LEU A 358 5.04 24.60 -4.22
C LEU A 358 4.77 23.80 -2.95
N LEU A 359 5.49 22.69 -2.75
CA LEU A 359 5.37 21.87 -1.55
C LEU A 359 5.77 22.64 -0.30
N GLY A 360 6.89 23.38 -0.33
CA GLY A 360 7.32 24.23 0.79
C GLY A 360 6.26 25.26 1.17
N LYS A 361 5.68 25.95 0.18
CA LYS A 361 4.56 26.88 0.38
C LYS A 361 3.32 26.20 0.96
N ALA A 362 2.96 25.01 0.45
CA ALA A 362 1.82 24.25 0.94
C ALA A 362 1.98 23.85 2.41
N ILE A 363 3.16 23.37 2.79
CA ILE A 363 3.49 23.00 4.17
C ILE A 363 3.41 24.21 5.10
N SER A 364 4.01 25.36 4.71
CA SER A 364 3.91 26.59 5.50
C SER A 364 2.47 27.02 5.74
N ARG A 365 1.63 27.05 4.69
CA ARG A 365 0.20 27.38 4.81
C ARG A 365 -0.55 26.41 5.70
N THR A 366 -0.19 25.13 5.65
CA THR A 366 -0.81 24.10 6.49
C THR A 366 -0.48 24.32 7.96
N ARG A 367 0.79 24.60 8.28
CA ARG A 367 1.25 24.92 9.64
C ARG A 367 0.58 26.20 10.17
N GLU A 368 0.47 27.24 9.34
CA GLU A 368 -0.24 28.48 9.71
C GLU A 368 -1.72 28.20 10.04
N ALA A 369 -2.42 27.39 9.23
CA ALA A 369 -3.81 27.01 9.48
C ALA A 369 -3.97 26.19 10.77
N GLN A 370 -3.03 25.29 11.08
CA GLN A 370 -3.03 24.51 12.32
C GLN A 370 -2.85 25.40 13.55
N ILE A 371 -1.86 26.30 13.54
CA ILE A 371 -1.58 27.22 14.66
C ILE A 371 -2.79 28.13 14.91
N MET A 372 -3.45 28.61 13.85
CA MET A 372 -4.64 29.45 13.96
C MET A 372 -5.83 28.74 14.65
N ILE A 373 -5.87 27.40 14.59
CA ILE A 373 -6.92 26.56 15.20
C ILE A 373 -6.46 25.96 16.54
N GLY A 374 -5.20 26.18 16.94
CA GLY A 374 -4.65 25.66 18.19
C GLY A 374 -4.24 24.19 18.15
N ALA A 375 -4.07 23.59 16.97
CA ALA A 375 -3.62 22.21 16.81
C ALA A 375 -2.08 22.14 16.65
N SER A 376 -1.40 21.26 17.40
CA SER A 376 0.04 21.06 17.25
C SER A 376 0.37 20.08 16.10
N PRO A 377 1.45 20.31 15.31
CA PRO A 377 1.81 19.46 14.16
C PRO A 377 2.17 18.01 14.53
N ASP A 378 2.81 17.83 15.70
CA ASP A 378 3.30 16.53 16.19
C ASP A 378 2.33 15.87 17.18
N GLU A 379 1.17 16.50 17.39
CA GLU A 379 0.14 15.96 18.27
C GLU A 379 -0.66 14.90 17.52
N ILE A 380 -0.69 13.70 18.09
CA ILE A 380 -1.63 12.64 17.69
C ILE A 380 -3.02 13.24 17.76
N VAL A 381 -3.84 13.04 16.72
CA VAL A 381 -5.19 13.62 16.66
C VAL A 381 -5.93 13.39 17.98
N ALA A 382 -6.17 14.49 18.71
CA ALA A 382 -6.46 14.48 20.15
C ALA A 382 -7.86 13.94 20.53
N ASP A 383 -8.76 13.78 19.55
CA ASP A 383 -10.14 13.29 19.76
C ASP A 383 -10.20 11.92 20.46
N SER A 384 -9.07 11.23 20.67
CA SER A 384 -9.00 9.90 21.30
C SER A 384 -8.09 9.78 22.54
N LEU A 385 -7.30 10.78 22.96
CA LEU A 385 -6.60 10.64 24.25
C LEU A 385 -7.61 10.61 25.41
N GLU A 386 -8.68 11.40 25.32
CA GLU A 386 -9.80 11.38 26.28
C GLU A 386 -10.64 10.09 26.18
N ALA A 387 -10.76 9.49 24.99
CA ALA A 387 -11.45 8.21 24.80
C ALA A 387 -10.61 6.99 25.27
N LEU A 388 -9.28 7.07 25.14
CA LEU A 388 -8.33 6.06 25.63
C LEU A 388 -8.22 6.10 27.16
N GLU A 389 -8.30 7.28 27.79
CA GLU A 389 -8.38 7.40 29.25
C GLU A 389 -9.70 6.86 29.83
N ALA A 390 -10.79 6.85 29.04
CA ALA A 390 -12.07 6.27 29.43
C ALA A 390 -12.16 4.74 29.26
N ASN A 391 -11.23 4.12 28.52
CA ASN A 391 -11.24 2.69 28.18
C ASN A 391 -10.35 1.81 29.09
N THR A 392 -10.18 2.20 30.35
CA THR A 392 -9.78 1.24 31.39
C THR A 392 -10.98 0.33 31.72
N ILE A 393 -10.99 -0.83 31.06
CA ILE A 393 -11.88 -1.98 31.32
C ILE A 393 -13.38 -1.65 31.24
N LYS A 394 -13.94 -1.54 30.04
CA LYS A 394 -15.38 -1.78 29.80
C LYS A 394 -15.61 -2.49 28.47
N GLU A 395 -16.52 -3.47 28.50
CA GLU A 395 -16.94 -4.33 27.39
C GLU A 395 -17.34 -3.54 26.12
N PRO A 396 -17.17 -4.12 24.91
CA PRO A 396 -17.38 -3.41 23.66
C PRO A 396 -18.87 -3.13 23.40
N GLY A 397 -19.26 -1.86 23.50
CA GLY A 397 -20.54 -1.35 23.03
C GLY A 397 -20.49 -1.04 21.53
N LEU A 398 -21.53 -1.47 20.80
CA LEU A 398 -21.69 -1.26 19.36
C LEU A 398 -21.59 0.22 18.96
N CYS A 399 -20.70 0.53 18.02
CA CYS A 399 -20.71 1.81 17.30
C CYS A 399 -21.83 1.82 16.23
N PRO A 400 -22.54 2.94 16.02
CA PRO A 400 -23.53 3.05 14.96
C PRO A 400 -22.85 3.20 13.59
N SER A 401 -23.23 2.36 12.65
CA SER A 401 -22.80 2.39 11.25
C SER A 401 -23.42 3.59 10.51
N VAL A 402 -22.64 4.66 10.32
CA VAL A 402 -22.90 5.61 9.24
C VAL A 402 -21.89 5.30 8.13
N SER A 403 -22.33 4.52 7.16
CA SER A 403 -21.54 4.17 5.98
C SER A 403 -21.25 5.43 5.15
N SER A 404 -19.99 5.88 5.20
CA SER A 404 -19.41 6.89 4.30
C SER A 404 -18.29 6.25 3.45
N ASN A 405 -18.40 4.96 3.14
CA ASN A 405 -17.43 4.24 2.31
C ASN A 405 -17.79 4.31 0.83
N ASP A 406 -17.90 5.52 0.27
CA ASP A 406 -17.86 5.63 -1.18
C ASP A 406 -16.42 5.33 -1.63
N GLN A 407 -16.22 4.16 -2.25
CA GLN A 407 -14.94 3.67 -2.75
C GLN A 407 -14.69 4.00 -4.22
N GLN A 408 -15.51 4.86 -4.83
CA GLN A 408 -15.34 5.17 -6.24
C GLN A 408 -14.11 6.05 -6.52
N VAL A 409 -13.33 5.63 -7.53
CA VAL A 409 -12.26 6.44 -8.12
C VAL A 409 -12.89 7.68 -8.77
N PRO A 410 -12.36 8.89 -8.56
CA PRO A 410 -12.89 10.10 -9.19
C PRO A 410 -12.95 9.94 -10.73
N SER A 411 -14.15 10.07 -11.30
CA SER A 411 -14.37 10.01 -12.73
C SER A 411 -14.52 11.43 -13.31
N ALA A 412 -13.98 11.64 -14.51
CA ALA A 412 -14.10 12.89 -15.25
C ALA A 412 -15.51 13.06 -15.83
N VAL A 413 -16.54 13.14 -14.99
CA VAL A 413 -17.87 13.57 -15.42
C VAL A 413 -17.95 15.08 -15.15
N ARG A 414 -17.85 15.87 -16.22
CA ARG A 414 -18.21 17.29 -16.17
C ARG A 414 -19.65 17.38 -15.67
N TYR A 415 -19.84 18.00 -14.51
CA TYR A 415 -21.16 18.45 -14.03
C TYR A 415 -21.69 19.50 -15.02
N ASN A 416 -22.38 19.06 -16.07
CA ASN A 416 -23.31 19.92 -16.78
C ASN A 416 -24.56 20.03 -15.90
N GLY A 417 -24.71 21.19 -15.24
CA GLY A 417 -25.83 21.48 -14.37
C GLY A 417 -27.16 21.28 -15.10
N SER A 418 -27.91 20.26 -14.69
CA SER A 418 -29.28 20.07 -15.12
C SER A 418 -30.17 21.04 -14.35
N LYS A 419 -30.80 21.95 -15.08
CA LYS A 419 -31.81 22.89 -14.56
C LYS A 419 -32.96 22.09 -13.94
N ARG A 420 -33.33 22.44 -12.70
CA ARG A 420 -34.61 22.06 -12.08
C ARG A 420 -35.77 22.43 -13.01
N LEU A 421 -36.51 21.43 -13.48
CA LEU A 421 -37.88 21.61 -13.96
C LEU A 421 -38.83 21.56 -12.75
N LYS A 422 -39.74 22.53 -12.68
CA LYS A 422 -40.84 22.59 -11.71
C LYS A 422 -41.87 21.50 -12.04
N PRO A 423 -42.61 20.97 -11.05
CA PRO A 423 -43.77 20.13 -11.33
C PRO A 423 -44.94 21.00 -11.78
N GLU A 424 -45.54 20.65 -12.91
CA GLU A 424 -46.86 21.10 -13.34
C GLU A 424 -47.93 20.40 -12.49
N GLU A 425 -48.94 21.16 -12.09
CA GLU A 425 -50.19 20.70 -11.49
C GLU A 425 -51.03 20.02 -12.58
N GLU A 426 -51.50 18.80 -12.34
CA GLU A 426 -52.58 18.19 -13.13
C GLU A 426 -53.83 18.09 -12.25
N GLU A 427 -54.85 18.84 -12.66
CA GLU A 427 -56.26 18.60 -12.36
C GLU A 427 -56.72 17.34 -13.13
N GLU A 428 -57.23 16.34 -12.40
CA GLU A 428 -58.56 15.70 -12.61
C GLU A 428 -58.87 14.71 -11.48
#